data_AF-A0A7X8YSM2-F1
#
_entry.id   AF-A0A7X8YSM2-F1
#
_cell.length_a   1.000
_cell.length_b   1.000
_cell.length_c   1.000
_cell.angle_alpha   90.00
_cell.angle_beta   90.00
_cell.angle_gamma   90.00
#
_symmetry.space_group_name_H-M   'P 1'
#
loop_
_entity.id
_entity.type
_entity.pdbx_description
1 polymer ?
#
loop_
_entity_poly.entity_id
_entity_poly.type
_entity_poly.pdbx_seq_one_letter_code
_entity_poly.pdbx_strand_id
1 'polypeptide(L)'
;MPFSHPQRSLLVEALNDAEERTMEYYRIPPFRWEQLRYDLLTQKDTEWEPLPDPALARVRPVQQAHRDRLFDFYRIELNDPGILAAARRERLTDRLYPFFVYILTHEIVHMVRLSSILGEDADSLPPCDEAEERRVEDISRRILTGSDFEPVLRRFCTGAIPL
;
A
#
# COMPACT_ATOMS: atom_id res chain seq x y z
N MET A 1 3.34 -19.91 -1.96
CA MET A 1 3.61 -20.16 -0.52
C MET A 1 3.11 -18.94 0.24
N PRO A 2 2.24 -19.12 1.24
CA PRO A 2 1.79 -18.02 2.08
C PRO A 2 2.88 -17.59 3.07
N PHE A 3 2.72 -16.41 3.66
CA PHE A 3 3.64 -15.91 4.67
C PHE A 3 3.69 -16.82 5.91
N SER A 4 4.91 -16.97 6.44
CA SER A 4 5.17 -17.62 7.71
C SER A 4 4.68 -16.75 8.88
N HIS A 5 4.57 -17.32 10.08
CA HIS A 5 4.14 -16.55 11.26
C HIS A 5 5.08 -15.35 11.56
N PRO A 6 6.43 -15.51 11.56
CA PRO A 6 7.32 -14.35 11.71
C PRO A 6 7.15 -13.28 10.63
N GLN A 7 6.90 -13.68 9.37
CA GLN A 7 6.67 -12.73 8.28
C GLN A 7 5.37 -11.95 8.47
N ARG A 8 4.32 -12.56 9.02
CA ARG A 8 3.07 -11.89 9.35
C ARG A 8 3.23 -10.92 10.52
N SER A 9 4.00 -11.27 11.55
CA SER A 9 4.34 -10.34 12.63
C SER A 9 5.07 -9.10 12.08
N LEU A 10 6.06 -9.32 11.22
CA LEU A 10 6.80 -8.24 10.56
C LEU A 10 5.90 -7.38 9.66
N LEU A 11 4.92 -8.00 9.00
CA LEU A 11 3.95 -7.30 8.16
C LEU A 11 3.06 -6.36 8.99
N VAL A 12 2.64 -6.78 10.18
CA VAL A 12 1.85 -5.92 11.10
C VAL A 12 2.67 -4.73 11.57
N GLU A 13 3.95 -4.94 11.93
CA GLU A 13 4.85 -3.84 12.28
C GLU A 13 5.06 -2.87 11.11
N ALA A 14 5.21 -3.40 9.89
CA ALA A 14 5.34 -2.60 8.68
C ALA A 14 4.05 -1.83 8.33
N LEU A 15 2.88 -2.40 8.62
CA LEU A 15 1.60 -1.71 8.43
C LEU A 15 1.51 -0.46 9.29
N ASN A 16 1.82 -0.58 10.58
CA ASN A 16 1.78 0.56 11.50
C ASN A 16 2.72 1.70 11.04
N ASP A 17 3.95 1.36 10.60
CA ASP A 17 4.90 2.36 10.08
C ASP A 17 4.41 2.99 8.77
N ALA A 18 3.81 2.20 7.87
CA ALA A 18 3.24 2.72 6.63
C ALA A 18 2.05 3.65 6.88
N GLU A 19 1.16 3.33 7.83
CA GLU A 19 0.04 4.18 8.24
C GLU A 19 0.54 5.49 8.85
N GLU A 20 1.45 5.42 9.84
CA GLU A 20 1.98 6.59 10.55
C GLU A 20 2.61 7.60 9.58
N ARG A 21 3.50 7.13 8.71
CA ARG A 21 4.16 7.98 7.70
C ARG A 21 3.18 8.58 6.70
N THR A 22 2.16 7.81 6.29
CA THR A 22 1.18 8.29 5.32
C THR A 22 0.25 9.35 5.94
N MET A 23 -0.19 9.12 7.18
CA MET A 23 -0.95 10.11 7.96
C MET A 23 -0.16 11.40 8.14
N GLU A 24 1.13 11.31 8.47
CA GLU A 24 2.02 12.47 8.63
C GLU A 24 2.14 13.25 7.32
N TYR A 25 2.39 12.56 6.20
CA TYR A 25 2.57 13.20 4.89
C TYR A 25 1.34 13.99 4.44
N TYR A 26 0.14 13.38 4.51
CA TYR A 26 -1.11 14.05 4.15
C TYR A 26 -1.65 14.97 5.24
N ARG A 27 -1.01 15.01 6.42
CA ARG A 27 -1.47 15.71 7.61
C ARG A 27 -2.91 15.34 7.98
N ILE A 28 -3.25 14.05 7.86
CA ILE A 28 -4.59 13.54 8.18
C ILE A 28 -4.69 13.41 9.70
N PRO A 29 -5.67 14.09 10.35
CA PRO A 29 -5.88 13.91 11.78
C PRO A 29 -6.38 12.50 12.10
N PRO A 30 -6.09 11.93 13.28
CA PRO A 30 -6.51 10.57 13.64
C PRO A 30 -8.01 10.31 13.47
N PHE A 31 -8.87 11.25 13.90
CA PHE A 31 -10.33 11.12 13.78
C PHE A 31 -10.84 11.02 12.33
N ARG A 32 -10.07 11.53 11.36
CA ARG A 32 -10.37 11.42 9.93
C ARG A 32 -9.81 10.11 9.36
N TRP A 33 -8.66 9.65 9.85
CA TRP A 33 -8.12 8.33 9.50
C TRP A 33 -9.07 7.21 9.92
N GLU A 34 -9.71 7.32 11.08
CA GLU A 34 -10.71 6.35 11.56
C GLU A 34 -11.94 6.19 10.63
N GLN A 35 -12.16 7.14 9.71
CA GLN A 35 -13.20 7.06 8.68
C GLN A 35 -12.75 6.25 7.45
N LEU A 36 -11.44 5.96 7.34
CA LEU A 36 -10.86 5.02 6.39
C LEU A 36 -10.70 3.66 7.06
N ARG A 37 -11.66 2.78 6.83
CA ARG A 37 -11.57 1.41 7.33
C ARG A 37 -11.01 0.52 6.24
N TYR A 38 -10.19 -0.45 6.61
CA TYR A 38 -9.74 -1.45 5.67
C TYR A 38 -9.36 -2.76 6.33
N ASP A 39 -9.45 -3.84 5.57
CA ASP A 39 -8.83 -5.12 5.92
C ASP A 39 -7.52 -5.29 5.16
N LEU A 40 -6.52 -5.87 5.82
CA LEU A 40 -5.30 -6.37 5.18
C LEU A 40 -5.41 -7.89 5.02
N LEU A 41 -5.51 -8.35 3.77
CA LEU A 41 -5.72 -9.75 3.42
C LEU A 41 -4.46 -10.37 2.81
N THR A 42 -4.15 -11.59 3.22
CA THR A 42 -3.07 -12.45 2.73
C THR A 42 -3.66 -13.72 2.13
N GLN A 43 -2.85 -14.55 1.46
CA GLN A 43 -3.31 -15.83 0.90
C GLN A 43 -3.89 -16.83 1.92
N LYS A 44 -3.74 -16.59 3.23
CA LYS A 44 -4.34 -17.42 4.28
C LYS A 44 -5.77 -17.03 4.62
N ASP A 45 -6.23 -15.87 4.19
CA ASP A 45 -7.53 -15.34 4.53
C ASP A 45 -8.58 -15.83 3.52
N THR A 46 -9.73 -16.29 4.03
CA THR A 46 -10.77 -16.95 3.20
C THR A 46 -11.33 -16.05 2.10
N GLU A 47 -11.31 -14.73 2.32
CA GLU A 47 -11.85 -13.72 1.41
C GLU A 47 -10.83 -13.21 0.39
N TRP A 48 -9.59 -13.73 0.42
CA TRP A 48 -8.55 -13.35 -0.51
C TRP A 48 -8.80 -13.97 -1.89
N GLU A 49 -8.62 -13.15 -2.92
CA GLU A 49 -8.73 -13.57 -4.32
C GLU A 49 -7.36 -13.53 -5.01
N PRO A 50 -7.08 -14.43 -5.98
CA PRO A 50 -5.86 -14.40 -6.77
C PRO A 50 -5.61 -13.05 -7.46
N LEU A 51 -4.39 -12.53 -7.30
CA LEU A 51 -3.91 -11.37 -8.04
C LEU A 51 -3.24 -11.83 -9.35
N PRO A 52 -3.39 -11.08 -10.46
CA PRO A 52 -2.63 -11.35 -11.67
C PRO A 52 -1.13 -11.15 -11.43
N ASP A 53 -0.28 -12.01 -12.01
CA ASP A 53 1.17 -11.80 -12.09
C ASP A 53 1.43 -10.61 -13.03
N PRO A 54 2.20 -9.55 -12.66
CA PRO A 54 3.17 -9.43 -11.56
C PRO A 54 2.73 -8.62 -10.34
N ALA A 55 1.43 -8.43 -10.11
CA ALA A 55 0.96 -7.59 -9.01
C ALA A 55 1.38 -8.16 -7.65
N LEU A 56 2.02 -7.30 -6.84
CA LEU A 56 2.46 -7.62 -5.49
C LEU A 56 1.34 -7.42 -4.48
N ALA A 57 0.50 -6.42 -4.71
CA ALA A 57 -0.68 -6.13 -3.91
C ALA A 57 -1.72 -5.41 -4.78
N ARG A 58 -2.91 -5.22 -4.22
CA ARG A 58 -3.92 -4.28 -4.74
C ARG A 58 -4.76 -3.74 -3.62
N VAL A 59 -5.22 -2.51 -3.75
CA VAL A 59 -6.33 -1.96 -2.98
C VAL A 59 -7.61 -1.98 -3.80
N ARG A 60 -8.73 -2.31 -3.16
CA ARG A 60 -10.07 -2.21 -3.75
C ARG A 60 -11.09 -1.60 -2.80
N PRO A 61 -11.97 -0.71 -3.28
CA PRO A 61 -13.10 -0.26 -2.49
C PRO A 61 -14.11 -1.40 -2.32
N VAL A 62 -14.56 -1.63 -1.10
CA VAL A 62 -15.67 -2.55 -0.77
C VAL A 62 -16.94 -1.77 -0.54
N GLN A 63 -16.83 -0.61 0.11
CA GLN A 63 -17.93 0.31 0.33
C GLN A 63 -17.37 1.73 0.34
N GLN A 64 -18.08 2.64 -0.32
CA GLN A 64 -17.79 4.07 -0.27
C GLN A 64 -18.87 4.79 0.54
N ALA A 65 -18.47 5.84 1.25
CA ALA A 65 -19.35 6.74 1.96
C ALA A 65 -20.26 7.46 0.96
N HIS A 66 -21.57 7.39 1.18
CA HIS A 66 -22.56 8.10 0.38
C HIS A 66 -23.82 8.24 1.22
N ARG A 67 -24.39 9.45 1.31
CA ARG A 67 -25.64 9.93 1.94
C ARG A 67 -26.12 9.28 3.27
N ASP A 68 -26.14 7.96 3.37
CA ASP A 68 -26.51 7.12 4.52
C ASP A 68 -25.33 6.35 5.15
N ARG A 69 -24.12 6.42 4.56
CA ARG A 69 -22.92 5.70 5.02
C ARG A 69 -21.86 6.68 5.51
N LEU A 70 -21.34 6.43 6.71
CA LEU A 70 -20.45 7.35 7.43
C LEU A 70 -18.94 7.16 7.16
N PHE A 71 -18.55 6.09 6.45
CA PHE A 71 -17.14 5.73 6.27
C PHE A 71 -16.90 5.01 4.95
N ASP A 72 -15.66 5.12 4.45
CA ASP A 72 -15.15 4.31 3.36
C ASP A 72 -14.55 3.00 3.91
N PHE A 73 -14.71 1.92 3.17
CA PHE A 73 -14.17 0.60 3.50
C PHE A 73 -13.44 -0.01 2.30
N TYR A 74 -12.18 -0.38 2.52
CA TYR A 74 -11.29 -0.94 1.51
C TYR A 74 -10.77 -2.32 1.90
N ARG A 75 -10.19 -3.02 0.93
CA ARG A 75 -9.36 -4.20 1.17
C ARG A 75 -8.02 -3.99 0.50
N ILE A 76 -6.94 -4.20 1.26
CA ILE A 76 -5.59 -4.31 0.76
C ILE A 76 -5.28 -5.80 0.68
N GLU A 77 -5.09 -6.33 -0.52
CA GLU A 77 -4.85 -7.75 -0.76
C GLU A 77 -3.41 -7.96 -1.20
N LEU A 78 -2.66 -8.77 -0.44
CA LEU A 78 -1.25 -9.06 -0.70
C LEU A 78 -1.08 -10.37 -1.48
N ASN A 79 -0.15 -10.38 -2.43
CA ASN A 79 0.26 -11.58 -3.14
C ASN A 79 1.50 -12.20 -2.46
N ASP A 80 1.30 -12.94 -1.36
CA ASP A 80 2.38 -13.58 -0.58
C ASP A 80 3.49 -14.23 -1.45
N PRO A 81 3.19 -15.17 -2.38
CA PRO A 81 4.22 -15.79 -3.21
C PRO A 81 4.88 -14.80 -4.16
N GLY A 82 4.13 -13.85 -4.73
CA GLY A 82 4.67 -12.81 -5.59
C GLY A 82 5.68 -11.94 -4.85
N ILE A 83 5.33 -11.49 -3.64
CA ILE A 83 6.20 -10.69 -2.77
C ILE A 83 7.45 -11.48 -2.37
N LEU A 84 7.30 -12.73 -1.91
CA LEU A 84 8.45 -13.56 -1.54
C LEU A 84 9.36 -13.89 -2.74
N ALA A 85 8.78 -14.11 -3.92
CA ALA A 85 9.54 -14.33 -5.14
C ALA A 85 10.30 -13.07 -5.58
N ALA A 86 9.65 -11.91 -5.53
CA ALA A 86 10.27 -10.62 -5.82
C ALA A 86 11.40 -10.30 -4.83
N ALA A 87 11.19 -10.51 -3.52
CA ALA A 87 12.22 -10.32 -2.51
C ALA A 87 13.45 -11.21 -2.76
N ARG A 88 13.25 -12.47 -3.14
CA ARG A 88 14.36 -13.38 -3.49
C ARG A 88 15.09 -12.93 -4.75
N ARG A 89 14.34 -12.61 -5.81
CA ARG A 89 14.89 -12.15 -7.10
C ARG A 89 15.75 -10.90 -6.92
N GLU A 90 15.26 -9.94 -6.14
CA GLU A 90 15.92 -8.66 -5.92
C GLU A 90 16.96 -8.66 -4.78
N ARG A 91 17.17 -9.79 -4.10
CA ARG A 91 18.07 -9.93 -2.94
C ARG A 91 17.66 -9.01 -1.76
N LEU A 92 16.37 -9.00 -1.45
CA LEU A 92 15.75 -8.28 -0.34
C LEU A 92 15.21 -9.22 0.75
N THR A 93 15.58 -10.51 0.75
CA THR A 93 15.09 -11.50 1.73
C THR A 93 15.43 -11.11 3.18
N ASP A 94 16.58 -10.46 3.39
CA ASP A 94 17.05 -9.89 4.65
C ASP A 94 16.45 -8.49 4.94
N ARG A 95 15.69 -7.95 3.99
CA ARG A 95 15.09 -6.61 4.00
C ARG A 95 13.57 -6.68 3.79
N LEU A 96 12.94 -7.73 4.31
CA LEU A 96 11.48 -7.90 4.18
C LEU A 96 10.71 -6.78 4.87
N TYR A 97 11.20 -6.26 5.99
CA TYR A 97 10.55 -5.13 6.67
C TYR A 97 10.42 -3.89 5.79
N PRO A 98 11.51 -3.27 5.30
CA PRO A 98 11.39 -2.09 4.44
C PRO A 98 10.68 -2.39 3.12
N PHE A 99 10.71 -3.64 2.65
CA PHE A 99 9.95 -4.04 1.47
C PHE A 99 8.44 -4.09 1.73
N PHE A 100 8.01 -4.59 2.89
CA PHE A 100 6.61 -4.55 3.30
C PHE A 100 6.12 -3.13 3.51
N VAL A 101 6.91 -2.28 4.20
CA VAL A 101 6.55 -0.87 4.38
C VAL A 101 6.37 -0.20 3.02
N TYR A 102 7.27 -0.45 2.07
CA TYR A 102 7.13 0.06 0.69
C TYR A 102 5.81 -0.35 0.03
N ILE A 103 5.50 -1.64 0.01
CA ILE A 103 4.27 -2.15 -0.63
C ILE A 103 3.04 -1.55 0.06
N LEU A 104 3.01 -1.54 1.39
CA LEU A 104 1.87 -1.04 2.15
C LEU A 104 1.70 0.46 1.99
N THR A 105 2.78 1.25 2.00
CA THR A 105 2.70 2.69 1.71
C THR A 105 2.13 2.94 0.32
N HIS A 106 2.54 2.17 -0.71
CA HIS A 106 1.97 2.28 -2.06
C HIS A 106 0.45 2.07 -2.07
N GLU A 107 -0.01 0.97 -1.48
CA GLU A 107 -1.45 0.65 -1.46
C GLU A 107 -2.27 1.59 -0.55
N ILE A 108 -1.70 2.05 0.56
CA ILE A 108 -2.36 3.02 1.44
C ILE A 108 -2.45 4.39 0.76
N VAL A 109 -1.45 4.81 0.00
CA VAL A 109 -1.53 6.02 -0.82
C VAL A 109 -2.64 5.90 -1.86
N HIS A 110 -2.76 4.75 -2.54
CA HIS A 110 -3.92 4.47 -3.40
C HIS A 110 -5.24 4.58 -2.62
N MET A 111 -5.33 3.95 -1.44
CA MET A 111 -6.53 4.01 -0.59
C MET A 111 -6.93 5.45 -0.27
N VAL A 112 -6.00 6.26 0.23
CA VAL A 112 -6.24 7.66 0.60
C VAL A 112 -6.68 8.47 -0.62
N ARG A 113 -6.09 8.22 -1.79
CA ARG A 113 -6.42 8.93 -3.04
C ARG A 113 -7.76 8.52 -3.64
N LEU A 114 -8.18 7.28 -3.43
CA LEU A 114 -9.52 6.78 -3.78
C LEU A 114 -10.60 7.17 -2.77
N SER A 115 -10.22 7.78 -1.65
CA SER A 115 -11.13 8.03 -0.54
C SER A 115 -11.76 9.40 -0.56
N SER A 116 -12.94 9.48 0.04
CA SER A 116 -13.70 10.71 0.16
C SER A 116 -13.06 11.72 1.11
N ILE A 117 -12.08 11.31 1.94
CA ILE A 117 -11.48 12.18 2.96
C ILE A 117 -10.57 13.28 2.38
N LEU A 118 -10.19 13.17 1.10
CA LEU A 118 -9.46 14.22 0.38
C LEU A 118 -10.38 15.21 -0.37
N GLY A 119 -11.70 14.97 -0.44
CA GLY A 119 -12.68 15.85 -1.08
C GLY A 119 -13.08 15.45 -2.52
N GLU A 120 -13.94 16.26 -3.16
CA GLU A 120 -14.53 16.01 -4.49
C GLU A 120 -13.51 16.01 -5.65
N ASP A 121 -12.28 16.47 -5.41
CA ASP A 121 -11.15 16.39 -6.36
C ASP A 121 -10.53 14.98 -6.45
N ALA A 122 -11.09 14.00 -5.72
CA ALA A 122 -10.86 12.59 -5.99
C ALA A 122 -11.53 12.25 -7.33
N ASP A 123 -10.87 12.66 -8.41
CA ASP A 123 -11.15 12.21 -9.77
C ASP A 123 -11.42 10.71 -9.69
N SER A 124 -12.55 10.28 -10.24
CA SER A 124 -12.94 8.87 -10.35
C SER A 124 -11.98 8.17 -11.31
N LEU A 125 -10.71 8.08 -10.94
CA LEU A 125 -9.64 7.52 -11.74
C LEU A 125 -9.66 6.02 -11.45
N PRO A 126 -9.90 5.19 -12.47
CA PRO A 126 -9.75 3.77 -12.30
C PRO A 126 -8.30 3.47 -11.84
N PRO A 127 -8.08 2.52 -10.92
CA PRO A 127 -6.75 2.10 -10.42
C PRO A 127 -5.75 1.59 -11.48
N CYS A 128 -6.07 1.75 -12.77
CA CYS A 128 -5.29 1.28 -13.91
C CYS A 128 -4.92 2.45 -14.86
N ASP A 129 -4.96 3.70 -14.37
CA ASP A 129 -4.37 4.83 -15.07
C ASP A 129 -2.87 4.90 -14.76
N GLU A 130 -2.02 4.79 -15.79
CA GLU A 130 -0.57 4.96 -15.65
C GLU A 130 -0.17 6.29 -14.99
N ALA A 131 -0.95 7.35 -15.21
CA ALA A 131 -0.68 8.64 -14.59
C ALA A 131 -0.94 8.60 -13.08
N GLU A 132 -1.91 7.79 -12.64
CA GLU A 132 -2.19 7.60 -11.23
C GLU A 132 -1.14 6.74 -10.55
N GLU A 133 -0.72 5.63 -11.17
CA GLU A 133 0.37 4.81 -10.65
C GLU A 133 1.67 5.63 -10.48
N ARG A 134 2.00 6.50 -11.46
CA ARG A 134 3.16 7.40 -11.33
C ARG A 134 3.01 8.38 -10.16
N ARG A 135 1.82 8.94 -9.94
CA ARG A 135 1.56 9.83 -8.81
C ARG A 135 1.70 9.11 -7.47
N VAL A 136 1.14 7.92 -7.37
CA VAL A 136 1.22 7.08 -6.16
C VAL A 136 2.66 6.68 -5.88
N GLU A 137 3.42 6.29 -6.90
CA GLU A 137 4.84 5.97 -6.80
C GLU A 137 5.65 7.18 -6.31
N ASP A 138 5.43 8.36 -6.91
CA ASP A 138 6.11 9.61 -6.52
C ASP A 138 5.81 10.00 -5.07
N ILE A 139 4.55 9.88 -4.64
CA ILE A 139 4.14 10.16 -3.26
C ILE A 139 4.75 9.14 -2.31
N SER A 140 4.67 7.85 -2.63
CA SER A 140 5.22 6.78 -1.79
C SER A 140 6.72 6.95 -1.60
N ARG A 141 7.45 7.34 -2.66
CA ARG A 141 8.87 7.69 -2.57
C ARG A 141 9.12 8.86 -1.63
N ARG A 142 8.29 9.91 -1.68
CA ARG A 142 8.41 11.08 -0.78
C ARG A 142 8.13 10.71 0.68
N ILE A 143 7.19 9.80 0.92
CA ILE A 143 6.87 9.29 2.27
C ILE A 143 8.04 8.47 2.83
N LEU A 144 8.71 7.69 1.98
CA LEU A 144 9.76 6.75 2.37
C LEU A 144 11.19 7.31 2.22
N THR A 145 11.35 8.64 2.17
CA THR A 145 12.69 9.24 2.07
C THR A 145 13.54 8.90 3.30
N GLY A 146 14.58 8.07 3.12
CA GLY A 146 15.50 7.64 4.18
C GLY A 146 16.44 6.52 3.72
N SER A 147 17.55 6.29 4.45
CA SER A 147 18.59 5.33 4.07
C SER A 147 18.11 3.88 4.01
N ASP A 148 17.12 3.53 4.82
CA ASP A 148 16.75 2.13 5.07
C ASP A 148 15.86 1.56 3.95
N PHE A 149 15.11 2.44 3.26
CA PHE A 149 14.24 2.08 2.15
C PHE A 149 14.92 2.19 0.78
N GLU A 150 16.05 2.89 0.68
CA GLU A 150 16.74 3.17 -0.59
C GLU A 150 17.00 1.89 -1.42
N PRO A 151 17.41 0.74 -0.85
CA PRO A 151 17.61 -0.47 -1.65
C PRO A 151 16.32 -1.09 -2.20
N VAL A 152 15.18 -0.82 -1.56
CA VAL A 152 13.85 -1.21 -2.07
C VAL A 152 13.40 -0.23 -3.15
N LEU A 153 13.46 1.07 -2.85
CA LEU A 153 13.06 2.13 -3.79
C LEU A 153 13.84 2.02 -5.11
N ARG A 154 15.14 1.73 -5.08
CA ARG A 154 15.94 1.53 -6.31
C ARG A 154 15.47 0.39 -7.21
N ARG A 155 14.76 -0.59 -6.67
CA ARG A 155 14.33 -1.79 -7.42
C ARG A 155 12.88 -1.71 -7.85
N PHE A 156 12.05 -1.00 -7.10
CA PHE A 156 10.59 -0.99 -7.30
C PHE A 156 10.01 0.38 -7.62
N CYS A 157 10.72 1.49 -7.33
CA CYS A 157 10.40 2.80 -7.89
C CYS A 157 11.29 3.05 -9.13
N THR A 158 10.67 3.14 -10.29
CA THR A 158 11.29 3.56 -11.56
C THR A 158 10.96 5.01 -11.92
N GLY A 159 10.73 5.88 -10.94
CA GLY A 159 10.83 7.34 -11.13
C GLY A 159 12.30 7.78 -11.20
N ALA A 160 12.75 8.26 -12.36
CA ALA A 160 14.10 8.76 -12.61
C ALA A 160 14.64 9.58 -11.42
N ILE A 161 15.86 9.25 -10.96
CA ILE A 161 16.65 10.17 -10.14
C ILE A 161 16.87 11.40 -11.03
N PRO A 162 16.32 12.59 -10.71
CA PRO A 162 16.86 13.80 -11.32
C PRO A 162 18.25 13.97 -10.70
N LEU A 163 19.28 13.79 -11.53
CA LEU A 163 20.64 14.23 -11.23
C LEU A 163 20.66 15.75 -10.99
#